data_AF-A0A0Q0X8S3-F1
#
_entry.id   AF-A0A0Q0X8S3-F1
#
_cell.length_a   1.000
_cell.length_b   1.000
_cell.length_c   1.000
_cell.angle_alpha   90.00
_cell.angle_beta   90.00
_cell.angle_gamma   90.00
#
_symmetry.space_group_name_H-M   'P 1'
#
loop_
_entity.id
_entity.type
_entity.pdbx_description
1 polymer ?
#
loop_
_entity_poly.entity_id
_entity_poly.type
_entity_poly.pdbx_seq_one_letter_code
_entity_poly.pdbx_strand_id
1 'polypeptide(L)'
;MNKDPQGKPIALLAYASAVFLYVHLMLFIAVLGVAILLNFNKNQPFAAFHHRQMLGIACIAFLITAFGSILPSGWIAFVLISLIFLMAILGFADAYKNQTTPLPYIGEQFQKWFTFIK
;
A
#
# COMPACT_ATOMS: atom_id res chain seq x y z
N MET A 1 38.36 -29.64 -12.64
CA MET A 1 37.20 -28.75 -12.49
C MET A 1 36.32 -29.29 -11.38
N ASN A 2 36.12 -28.54 -10.31
CA ASN A 2 35.18 -28.92 -9.26
C ASN A 2 33.76 -28.82 -9.87
N LYS A 3 33.06 -29.95 -10.05
CA LYS A 3 31.70 -29.92 -10.57
C LYS A 3 30.82 -29.21 -9.54
N ASP A 4 30.03 -28.25 -9.99
CA ASP A 4 29.08 -27.56 -9.11
C ASP A 4 28.22 -28.57 -8.35
N PRO A 5 27.94 -28.34 -7.06
CA PRO A 5 27.12 -29.25 -6.26
C PRO A 5 25.72 -29.37 -6.88
N GLN A 6 25.13 -30.57 -6.76
CA GLN A 6 23.75 -30.80 -7.21
C GLN A 6 22.81 -29.83 -6.48
N GLY A 7 21.91 -29.18 -7.22
CA GLY A 7 20.95 -28.22 -6.66
C GLY A 7 21.44 -26.78 -6.51
N LYS A 8 22.67 -26.44 -6.92
CA LYS A 8 23.19 -25.05 -6.89
C LYS A 8 22.20 -24.02 -7.48
N PRO A 9 21.54 -24.22 -8.64
CA PRO A 9 20.57 -23.25 -9.16
C PRO A 9 19.34 -23.07 -8.27
N ILE A 10 18.88 -24.13 -7.60
CA ILE A 10 17.71 -24.08 -6.69
C ILE A 10 18.06 -23.28 -5.43
N ALA A 11 19.26 -23.48 -4.88
CA ALA A 11 19.76 -22.70 -3.76
C ALA A 11 19.88 -21.20 -4.14
N LEU A 12 20.43 -20.90 -5.32
CA LEU A 12 20.51 -19.53 -5.82
C LEU A 12 19.13 -18.90 -6.00
N LEU A 13 18.15 -19.64 -6.51
CA LEU A 13 16.76 -19.17 -6.65
C LEU A 13 16.13 -18.86 -5.28
N ALA A 14 16.37 -19.70 -4.27
CA ALA A 14 15.88 -19.47 -2.91
C ALA A 14 16.42 -18.15 -2.33
N TYR A 15 17.73 -17.87 -2.47
CA TYR A 15 18.30 -16.60 -2.03
C TYR A 15 17.80 -15.41 -2.87
N ALA A 16 17.63 -15.59 -4.18
CA ALA A 16 17.09 -14.55 -5.06
C ALA A 16 15.67 -14.13 -4.65
N SER A 17 14.88 -15.01 -4.03
CA SER A 17 13.54 -14.68 -3.54
C SER A 17 13.51 -13.57 -2.48
N ALA A 18 14.64 -13.30 -1.81
CA ALA A 18 14.74 -12.22 -0.84
C ALA A 18 14.44 -10.83 -1.45
N VAL A 19 14.59 -10.65 -2.77
CA VAL A 19 14.22 -9.39 -3.44
C VAL A 19 12.72 -9.08 -3.28
N PHE A 20 11.86 -10.10 -3.24
CA PHE A 20 10.41 -9.91 -3.07
C PHE A 20 10.05 -9.33 -1.70
N LEU A 21 10.91 -9.51 -0.69
CA LEU A 21 10.72 -8.92 0.63
C LEU A 21 10.73 -7.39 0.61
N TYR A 22 11.42 -6.76 -0.35
CA TYR A 22 11.56 -5.30 -0.43
C TYR A 22 10.85 -4.68 -1.64
N VAL A 23 10.67 -5.46 -2.71
CA VAL A 23 10.04 -4.98 -3.96
C VAL A 23 8.60 -4.50 -3.73
N HIS A 24 7.84 -5.11 -2.82
CA HIS A 24 6.42 -4.77 -2.63
C HIS A 24 6.20 -3.31 -2.22
N LEU A 25 6.98 -2.78 -1.27
CA LEU A 25 6.87 -1.39 -0.82
C LEU A 25 7.34 -0.41 -1.91
N MET A 26 8.47 -0.71 -2.55
CA MET A 26 8.99 0.12 -3.65
C MET A 26 7.99 0.19 -4.81
N LEU A 27 7.43 -0.96 -5.20
CA LEU A 27 6.41 -1.06 -6.25
C LEU A 27 5.15 -0.28 -5.87
N PHE A 28 4.70 -0.38 -4.62
CA PHE A 28 3.56 0.38 -4.12
C PHE A 28 3.78 1.90 -4.26
N ILE A 29 4.92 2.41 -3.76
CA ILE A 29 5.26 3.84 -3.84
C ILE A 29 5.36 4.28 -5.30
N ALA A 30 6.00 3.47 -6.15
CA ALA A 30 6.13 3.78 -7.58
C ALA A 30 4.77 3.88 -8.27
N VAL A 31 3.88 2.90 -8.07
CA VAL A 31 2.57 2.86 -8.72
C VAL A 31 1.67 4.01 -8.23
N LEU A 32 1.56 4.22 -6.91
CA LEU A 32 0.76 5.31 -6.37
C LEU A 32 1.34 6.68 -6.74
N GLY A 33 2.67 6.82 -6.69
CA GLY A 33 3.36 8.05 -7.09
C GLY A 33 3.11 8.40 -8.56
N VAL A 34 3.19 7.42 -9.46
CA VAL A 34 2.85 7.61 -10.88
C VAL A 34 1.38 8.03 -11.03
N ALA A 35 0.43 7.38 -10.34
CA ALA A 35 -0.98 7.77 -10.40
C ALA A 35 -1.21 9.23 -9.98
N ILE A 36 -0.57 9.67 -8.89
CA ILE A 36 -0.61 11.06 -8.42
C ILE A 36 0.00 12.01 -9.46
N LEU A 37 1.17 11.67 -10.02
CA LEU A 37 1.84 12.49 -11.05
C LEU A 37 1.00 12.62 -12.33
N LEU A 38 0.31 11.56 -12.74
CA LEU A 38 -0.60 11.58 -13.88
C LEU A 38 -1.79 12.53 -13.69
N ASN A 39 -2.17 12.81 -12.44
CA ASN A 39 -3.22 13.77 -12.11
C ASN A 39 -2.71 15.18 -11.83
N PHE A 40 -1.43 15.35 -11.46
CA PHE A 40 -0.87 16.60 -10.97
C PHE A 40 -1.14 17.81 -11.88
N ASN A 41 -0.99 17.66 -13.20
CA ASN A 41 -1.27 18.73 -14.15
C ASN A 41 -2.74 18.80 -14.59
N LYS A 42 -3.50 17.72 -14.38
CA LYS A 42 -4.90 17.60 -14.83
C LYS A 42 -5.90 18.06 -13.77
N ASN A 43 -5.48 18.07 -12.50
CA ASN A 43 -6.28 18.46 -11.33
C ASN A 43 -7.68 17.83 -11.34
N GLN A 44 -7.78 16.53 -11.67
CA GLN A 44 -9.07 15.84 -11.70
C GLN A 44 -9.50 15.56 -10.24
N PRO A 45 -10.61 16.14 -9.76
CA PRO A 45 -10.99 16.05 -8.35
C PRO A 45 -11.35 14.62 -7.94
N PHE A 46 -11.91 13.84 -8.87
CA PHE A 46 -12.21 12.41 -8.66
C PHE A 46 -10.94 11.60 -8.34
N ALA A 47 -9.90 11.75 -9.18
CA ALA A 47 -8.63 11.06 -8.96
C ALA A 47 -7.95 11.56 -7.67
N ALA A 48 -7.94 12.88 -7.44
CA ALA A 48 -7.39 13.46 -6.22
C ALA A 48 -8.06 12.92 -4.96
N PHE A 49 -9.39 12.77 -4.97
CA PHE A 49 -10.13 12.17 -3.86
C PHE A 49 -9.59 10.77 -3.53
N HIS A 50 -9.53 9.85 -4.51
CA HIS A 50 -9.07 8.48 -4.28
C HIS A 50 -7.57 8.39 -3.98
N HIS A 51 -6.73 9.27 -4.54
CA HIS A 51 -5.31 9.36 -4.18
C HIS A 51 -5.11 9.71 -2.70
N ARG A 52 -5.89 10.66 -2.18
CA ARG A 52 -5.84 11.02 -0.75
C ARG A 52 -6.32 9.86 0.12
N GLN A 53 -7.38 9.16 -0.27
CA GLN A 53 -7.85 7.95 0.45
C GLN A 53 -6.75 6.88 0.50
N MET A 54 -6.14 6.57 -0.65
CA MET A 54 -5.11 5.52 -0.74
C MET A 54 -3.81 5.90 -0.04
N LEU A 55 -3.40 7.17 -0.10
CA LEU A 55 -2.24 7.65 0.66
C LEU A 55 -2.49 7.53 2.17
N GLY A 56 -3.70 7.86 2.64
CA GLY A 56 -4.09 7.69 4.04
C GLY A 56 -4.01 6.23 4.50
N ILE A 57 -4.55 5.30 3.69
CA ILE A 57 -4.40 3.86 3.91
C ILE A 57 -2.92 3.47 4.05
N ALA A 58 -2.06 3.96 3.15
CA ALA A 58 -0.64 3.65 3.16
C ALA A 58 0.08 4.16 4.41
N CYS A 59 -0.24 5.39 4.85
CA CYS A 59 0.30 5.95 6.08
C CYS A 59 -0.08 5.10 7.30
N ILE A 60 -1.34 4.65 7.39
CA ILE A 60 -1.77 3.80 8.51
C ILE A 60 -1.10 2.42 8.46
N ALA A 61 -1.02 1.80 7.27
CA ALA A 61 -0.31 0.53 7.11
C ALA A 61 1.16 0.65 7.56
N PHE A 62 1.83 1.74 7.15
CA PHE A 62 3.20 2.03 7.57
C PHE A 62 3.33 2.19 9.08
N LEU A 63 2.41 2.92 9.73
CA LEU A 63 2.40 3.08 11.18
C LEU A 63 2.19 1.74 11.92
N ILE A 64 1.26 0.90 11.44
CA ILE A 64 1.03 -0.43 12.02
C ILE A 64 2.30 -1.28 11.94
N THR A 65 2.99 -1.28 10.79
CA THR A 65 4.23 -2.02 10.62
C THR A 65 5.36 -1.44 11.48
N ALA A 66 5.51 -0.12 11.54
CA ALA A 66 6.58 0.55 12.29
C ALA A 66 6.44 0.36 13.81
N PHE A 67 5.21 0.38 14.33
CA PHE A 67 4.92 0.22 15.76
C PHE A 67 4.46 -1.20 16.14
N GLY A 68 4.49 -2.14 15.20
CA GLY A 68 3.98 -3.51 15.41
C GLY A 68 4.69 -4.27 16.53
N SER A 69 5.95 -3.93 16.84
CA SER A 69 6.72 -4.51 17.95
C SER A 69 6.20 -4.15 19.34
N ILE A 70 5.44 -3.06 19.46
CA ILE A 70 4.84 -2.61 20.73
C ILE A 70 3.53 -3.37 21.01
N LEU A 71 2.95 -4.01 19.98
CA LEU A 71 1.67 -4.70 20.13
C LEU A 71 1.83 -5.95 21.02
N PRO A 72 0.89 -6.21 21.95
CA PRO A 72 0.96 -7.35 22.87
C PRO A 72 0.99 -8.71 22.19
N SER A 73 0.49 -8.79 20.94
CA SER A 73 0.47 -10.03 20.18
C SER A 73 0.45 -9.79 18.67
N GLY A 74 1.15 -10.64 17.92
CA GLY A 74 1.25 -10.55 16.46
C GLY A 74 -0.07 -10.71 15.71
N TRP A 75 -1.07 -11.38 16.29
CA TRP A 75 -2.39 -11.49 15.67
C TRP A 75 -3.12 -10.14 15.59
N ILE A 76 -2.82 -9.21 16.50
CA ILE A 76 -3.41 -7.86 16.48
C ILE A 76 -2.95 -7.11 15.23
N ALA A 77 -1.64 -7.16 14.93
CA ALA A 77 -1.10 -6.57 13.71
C ALA A 77 -1.76 -7.16 12.46
N PHE A 78 -1.97 -8.49 12.44
CA PHE A 78 -2.64 -9.17 11.34
C PHE A 78 -4.08 -8.69 11.14
N VAL A 79 -4.86 -8.56 12.22
CA VAL A 79 -6.23 -8.03 12.17
C VAL A 79 -6.24 -6.59 11.66
N LEU A 80 -5.36 -5.74 12.19
CA LEU A 80 -5.27 -4.33 11.75
C LEU A 80 -4.93 -4.22 10.26
N ILE A 81 -3.95 -4.98 9.78
CA ILE A 81 -3.56 -5.01 8.37
C ILE A 81 -4.71 -5.52 7.50
N SER A 82 -5.47 -6.53 7.97
CA SER A 82 -6.65 -7.05 7.26
C SER A 82 -7.76 -6.00 7.14
N LEU A 83 -7.99 -5.20 8.18
CA LEU A 83 -8.95 -4.09 8.13
C LEU A 83 -8.52 -3.00 7.15
N ILE A 84 -7.22 -2.68 7.11
CA ILE A 84 -6.68 -1.71 6.14
C ILE A 84 -6.81 -2.22 4.71
N PHE A 85 -6.57 -3.50 4.48
CA PHE A 85 -6.79 -4.13 3.18
C PHE A 85 -8.28 -4.08 2.77
N LEU A 86 -9.19 -4.33 3.71
CA LEU A 86 -10.63 -4.18 3.47
C LEU A 86 -10.99 -2.74 3.09
N MET A 87 -10.43 -1.73 3.76
CA MET A 87 -10.64 -0.34 3.38
C MET A 87 -10.16 -0.05 1.95
N ALA A 88 -9.01 -0.60 1.54
CA ALA A 88 -8.53 -0.46 0.16
C ALA A 88 -9.51 -1.07 -0.85
N ILE A 89 -10.10 -2.23 -0.55
CA ILE A 89 -11.15 -2.85 -1.39
C ILE A 89 -12.39 -1.95 -1.47
N LEU A 90 -12.83 -1.37 -0.36
CA LEU A 90 -13.98 -0.46 -0.34
C LEU A 90 -13.73 0.78 -1.19
N GLY A 91 -12.56 1.42 -1.03
CA GLY A 91 -12.17 2.58 -1.84
C GLY A 91 -12.03 2.26 -3.33
N PHE A 92 -11.53 1.06 -3.66
CA PHE A 92 -11.47 0.57 -5.03
C PHE A 92 -12.87 0.34 -5.62
N ALA A 93 -13.77 -0.29 -4.87
CA ALA A 93 -15.15 -0.53 -5.29
C ALA A 93 -15.93 0.78 -5.49
N ASP A 94 -15.69 1.77 -4.63
CA ASP A 94 -16.24 3.12 -4.74
C ASP A 94 -15.75 3.82 -6.03
N ALA A 95 -14.44 3.78 -6.30
CA ALA A 95 -13.86 4.30 -7.54
C ALA A 95 -14.42 3.60 -8.79
N TYR A 96 -14.55 2.28 -8.76
CA TYR A 96 -15.13 1.49 -9.85
C TYR A 96 -16.59 1.89 -10.13
N LYS A 97 -17.32 2.33 -9.10
CA LYS A 97 -18.71 2.81 -9.21
C LYS A 97 -18.81 4.31 -9.54
N ASN A 98 -17.70 4.99 -9.79
CA ASN A 98 -17.63 6.46 -9.99
C ASN A 98 -18.17 7.25 -8.80
N GLN A 99 -18.00 6.72 -7.58
CA GLN A 99 -18.42 7.36 -6.35
C GLN A 99 -17.20 7.97 -5.64
N THR A 100 -17.46 8.94 -4.76
CA THR A 100 -16.45 9.56 -3.89
C THR A 100 -16.90 9.46 -2.44
N THR A 101 -17.25 8.25 -2.02
CA THR A 101 -17.65 7.95 -0.64
C THR A 101 -16.39 7.86 0.23
N PRO A 102 -16.25 8.67 1.28
CA PRO A 102 -15.10 8.55 2.17
C PRO A 102 -15.03 7.17 2.81
N LEU A 103 -13.81 6.65 3.00
CA LEU A 103 -13.60 5.44 3.78
C LEU A 103 -14.20 5.61 5.19
N PRO A 104 -14.81 4.56 5.76
CA PRO A 104 -15.47 4.67 7.05
C PRO A 104 -14.49 5.10 8.14
N TYR A 105 -14.98 5.90 9.10
CA TYR A 105 -14.27 6.43 10.27
C TYR A 105 -13.16 7.48 10.01
N ILE A 106 -12.36 7.32 8.95
CA ILE A 106 -11.11 8.08 8.74
C ILE A 106 -10.99 8.77 7.38
N GLY A 107 -11.86 8.43 6.42
CA GLY A 107 -11.74 8.91 5.05
C GLY A 107 -11.96 10.41 4.89
N GLU A 108 -12.76 11.04 5.75
CA GLU A 108 -12.93 12.50 5.73
C GLU A 108 -11.66 13.23 6.17
N GLN A 109 -10.95 12.67 7.15
CA GLN A 109 -9.70 13.20 7.69
C GLN A 109 -8.62 13.14 6.61
N PHE A 110 -8.55 12.06 5.83
CA PHE A 110 -7.64 11.96 4.69
C PHE A 110 -7.86 13.09 3.67
N GLN A 111 -9.11 13.47 3.40
CA GLN A 111 -9.39 14.61 2.51
C GLN A 111 -8.89 15.94 3.07
N LYS A 112 -8.91 16.11 4.40
CA LYS A 112 -8.45 17.32 5.10
C LYS A 112 -6.93 17.38 5.25
N TRP A 113 -6.26 16.24 5.48
CA TRP A 113 -4.81 16.19 5.69
C TRP A 113 -4.02 16.25 4.38
N PHE A 114 -4.50 15.61 3.33
CA PHE A 114 -3.77 15.48 2.06
C PHE A 114 -4.22 16.48 1.00
N THR A 115 -4.57 17.70 1.41
CA THR A 115 -5.05 18.79 0.51
C THR A 115 -4.02 19.25 -0.51
N PHE A 116 -2.74 18.94 -0.29
CA PHE A 116 -1.66 19.18 -1.26
C PHE A 116 -1.78 18.30 -2.51
N ILE A 117 -2.50 17.17 -2.45
CA ILE A 117 -2.83 16.35 -3.63
C ILE A 117 -4.02 17.00 -4.32
N LYS A 118 -3.81 17.52 -5.54
CA LYS A 118 -4.83 18.17 -6.37
C LYS A 118 -5.25 17.30 -7.54
#